data_AF-A0A4Y7U440-F1
#
_entry.id   AF-A0A4Y7U440-F1
#
_cell.length_a   1.000
_cell.length_b   1.000
_cell.length_c   1.000
_cell.angle_alpha   90.00
_cell.angle_beta   90.00
_cell.angle_gamma   90.00
#
_symmetry.space_group_name_H-M   'P 1'
#
loop_
_entity.id
_entity.type
_entity.pdbx_description
1 polymer ?
#
loop_
_entity_poly.entity_id
_entity_poly.type
_entity_poly.pdbx_seq_one_letter_code
_entity_poly.pdbx_strand_id
1 'polypeptide(L)'
;CSGQTTTLTTTLGAGETVEWYSAATGGLPLVSTASYTTPALNANTTYYTAITRNGCLNSERNPVSVSVQNPVAPVITAVPTTICSGQTVALTVQAPVLGTVYNWYDANVAGNLVFTGTSFTTPALTANISYYVEAS
;
A
#
# COMPACT_ATOMS: atom_id res chain seq x y z
N CYS A 1 0.14 3.10 -4.08
CA CYS A 1 1.41 2.36 -3.87
C CYS A 1 2.54 3.35 -3.65
N SER A 2 3.61 2.95 -2.93
CA SER A 2 4.81 3.79 -2.82
C SER A 2 5.34 4.16 -4.20
N GLY A 3 5.84 5.39 -4.32
CA GLY A 3 6.37 5.94 -5.56
C GLY A 3 5.31 6.46 -6.54
N GLN A 4 4.01 6.31 -6.25
CA GLN A 4 2.96 6.88 -7.08
C GLN A 4 2.60 8.31 -6.69
N THR A 5 2.11 9.06 -7.68
CA THR A 5 1.49 10.38 -7.52
C THR A 5 -0.02 10.23 -7.44
N THR A 6 -0.69 11.17 -6.80
CA THR A 6 -2.15 11.28 -6.85
C THR A 6 -2.58 12.73 -7.05
N THR A 7 -3.77 12.93 -7.62
CA THR A 7 -4.34 14.26 -7.82
C THR A 7 -5.37 14.52 -6.75
N LEU A 8 -5.10 15.52 -5.91
CA LEU A 8 -6.02 16.00 -4.91
C LEU A 8 -6.85 17.14 -5.51
N THR A 9 -8.17 17.06 -5.37
CA THR A 9 -9.09 18.08 -5.86
C THR A 9 -9.90 18.67 -4.71
N THR A 10 -10.23 19.94 -4.82
CA THR A 10 -11.13 20.64 -3.91
C THR A 10 -12.26 21.27 -4.71
N THR A 11 -13.50 21.04 -4.27
CA THR A 11 -14.67 21.70 -4.85
C THR A 11 -14.81 23.08 -4.23
N LEU A 12 -14.85 24.12 -5.06
CA LEU A 12 -14.96 25.52 -4.62
C LEU A 12 -16.34 26.09 -4.97
N GLY A 13 -16.90 26.85 -4.04
CA GLY A 13 -18.07 27.70 -4.27
C GLY A 13 -17.73 29.00 -4.99
N ALA A 14 -18.75 29.74 -5.40
CA ALA A 14 -18.57 31.02 -6.07
C ALA A 14 -17.84 32.03 -5.16
N GLY A 15 -16.75 32.62 -5.68
CA GLY A 15 -15.93 33.60 -4.95
C GLY A 15 -14.94 32.99 -3.94
N GLU A 16 -14.73 31.67 -3.98
CA GLU A 16 -13.71 30.99 -3.18
C GLU A 16 -12.41 30.79 -3.95
N THR A 17 -11.30 30.95 -3.25
CA THR A 17 -9.97 30.56 -3.70
C THR A 17 -9.40 29.52 -2.74
N VAL A 18 -8.51 28.66 -3.24
CA VAL A 18 -7.84 27.65 -2.42
C VAL A 18 -6.34 27.68 -2.64
N GLU A 19 -5.62 27.41 -1.56
CA GLU A 19 -4.19 27.20 -1.55
C GLU A 19 -3.88 25.87 -0.86
N TRP A 20 -2.97 25.11 -1.45
CA TRP A 20 -2.48 23.84 -0.92
C TRP A 20 -1.18 24.04 -0.17
N TYR A 21 -1.00 23.28 0.91
CA TYR A 21 0.15 23.35 1.79
C TYR A 21 0.61 21.96 2.21
N SER A 22 1.92 21.84 2.52
CA SER A 22 2.52 20.63 3.09
C SER A 22 2.48 20.59 4.63
N ALA A 23 2.04 21.67 5.27
CA ALA A 23 2.00 21.81 6.73
C ALA A 23 0.69 22.40 7.22
N ALA A 24 0.28 22.04 8.44
CA ALA A 24 -0.93 22.53 9.08
C ALA A 24 -0.88 24.06 9.35
N THR A 25 0.30 24.60 9.62
CA THR A 25 0.55 26.02 9.87
C THR A 25 1.89 26.44 9.24
N GLY A 26 2.01 27.73 8.91
CA GLY A 26 3.22 28.28 8.28
C GLY A 26 3.54 27.69 6.89
N GLY A 27 4.73 27.96 6.38
CA GLY A 27 5.17 27.52 5.06
C GLY A 27 4.54 28.28 3.90
N LEU A 28 5.15 28.16 2.72
CA LEU A 28 4.65 28.74 1.48
C LEU A 28 3.58 27.81 0.84
N PRO A 29 2.63 28.38 0.09
CA PRO A 29 1.68 27.58 -0.67
C PRO A 29 2.42 26.74 -1.72
N LEU A 30 2.02 25.48 -1.85
CA LEU A 30 2.48 24.55 -2.89
C LEU A 30 1.89 24.95 -4.25
N VAL A 31 0.59 25.25 -4.26
CA VAL A 31 -0.15 25.72 -5.44
C VAL A 31 -1.44 26.44 -5.00
N SER A 32 -1.92 27.37 -5.81
CA SER A 32 -3.16 28.15 -5.61
C SER A 32 -4.27 27.75 -6.59
N THR A 33 -4.34 26.47 -6.98
CA THR A 33 -5.32 25.91 -7.90
C THR A 33 -6.21 24.88 -7.21
N ALA A 34 -7.43 24.69 -7.74
CA ALA A 34 -8.39 23.72 -7.21
C ALA A 34 -7.93 22.24 -7.29
N SER A 35 -6.87 21.97 -8.06
CA SER A 35 -6.25 20.66 -8.23
C SER A 35 -4.77 20.75 -7.89
N TYR A 36 -4.25 19.75 -7.19
CA TYR A 36 -2.83 19.59 -6.87
C TYR A 36 -2.42 18.13 -7.08
N THR A 37 -1.43 17.91 -7.96
CA THR A 37 -0.81 16.59 -8.14
C THR A 37 0.36 16.47 -7.18
N THR A 38 0.33 15.47 -6.31
CA THR A 38 1.41 15.21 -5.36
C THR A 38 2.67 14.75 -6.09
N PRO A 39 3.88 14.99 -5.55
CA PRO A 39 5.06 14.21 -5.93
C PRO A 39 4.85 12.72 -5.60
N ALA A 40 5.78 11.88 -6.06
CA ALA A 40 5.79 10.46 -5.74
C ALA A 40 5.86 10.26 -4.21
N LEU A 41 4.85 9.64 -3.62
CA LEU A 41 4.75 9.46 -2.17
C LEU A 41 5.25 8.08 -1.76
N ASN A 42 6.15 8.03 -0.78
CA ASN A 42 6.71 6.78 -0.24
C ASN A 42 6.17 6.45 1.17
N ALA A 43 5.42 7.36 1.78
CA ALA A 43 4.81 7.20 3.09
C ALA A 43 3.50 7.99 3.16
N ASN A 44 2.66 7.65 4.13
CA ASN A 44 1.43 8.40 4.42
C ASN A 44 1.76 9.88 4.61
N THR A 45 1.07 10.73 3.85
CA THR A 45 1.34 12.17 3.83
C THR A 45 0.02 12.91 3.96
N THR A 46 -0.01 13.94 4.81
CA THR A 46 -1.17 14.82 4.95
C THR A 46 -0.85 16.16 4.30
N TYR A 47 -1.67 16.54 3.32
CA TYR A 47 -1.68 17.88 2.73
C TYR A 47 -2.76 18.71 3.41
N TYR A 48 -2.71 20.03 3.22
CA TYR A 48 -3.63 20.94 3.88
C TYR A 48 -4.16 21.96 2.89
N THR A 49 -5.44 22.29 2.98
CA THR A 49 -6.07 23.32 2.15
C THR A 49 -6.49 24.51 2.99
N ALA A 50 -6.14 25.70 2.52
CA ALA A 50 -6.67 26.95 3.04
C ALA A 50 -7.65 27.51 2.00
N ILE A 51 -8.89 27.77 2.42
CA ILE A 51 -9.91 28.38 1.57
C ILE A 51 -10.10 29.82 2.01
N THR A 52 -10.15 30.73 1.04
CA THR A 52 -10.47 32.13 1.24
C THR A 52 -11.74 32.45 0.49
N ARG A 53 -12.69 33.09 1.16
CA ARG A 53 -13.91 33.60 0.53
C ARG A 53 -14.03 35.09 0.82
N ASN A 54 -14.04 35.93 -0.22
CA ASN A 54 -14.14 37.39 -0.09
C ASN A 54 -13.10 38.00 0.89
N GLY A 55 -11.89 37.46 0.94
CA GLY A 55 -10.82 37.91 1.85
C GLY A 55 -10.86 37.30 3.26
N CYS A 56 -11.90 36.54 3.61
CA CYS A 56 -11.93 35.77 4.86
C CYS A 56 -11.21 34.44 4.65
N LEU A 57 -9.98 34.34 5.17
CA LEU A 57 -9.22 33.10 5.22
C LEU A 57 -9.76 32.20 6.33
N ASN A 58 -9.86 30.90 6.08
CA ASN A 58 -10.16 29.94 7.15
C ASN A 58 -9.09 30.01 8.26
N SER A 59 -9.51 30.01 9.53
CA SER A 59 -8.59 30.14 10.67
C SER A 59 -7.66 28.93 10.82
N GLU A 60 -8.09 27.77 10.30
CA GLU A 60 -7.33 26.53 10.28
C GLU A 60 -7.36 25.91 8.88
N ARG A 61 -6.24 25.29 8.49
CA ARG A 61 -6.17 24.57 7.21
C ARG A 61 -6.81 23.19 7.35
N ASN A 62 -7.60 22.79 6.38
CA ASN A 62 -8.28 21.49 6.39
C ASN A 62 -7.31 20.38 5.97
N PRO A 63 -7.16 19.30 6.76
CA PRO A 63 -6.27 18.19 6.41
C PRO A 63 -6.87 17.31 5.31
N VAL A 64 -6.03 16.93 4.36
CA VAL A 64 -6.30 15.98 3.28
C VAL A 64 -5.25 14.88 3.38
N SER A 65 -5.66 13.71 3.90
CA SER A 65 -4.74 12.59 4.15
C SER A 65 -4.64 11.69 2.93
N VAL A 66 -3.41 11.42 2.49
CA VAL A 66 -3.08 10.46 1.45
C VAL A 66 -2.40 9.25 2.09
N SER A 67 -3.03 8.09 1.96
CA SER A 67 -2.50 6.83 2.46
C SER A 67 -1.69 6.12 1.37
N VAL A 68 -0.42 5.84 1.66
CA VAL A 68 0.46 5.05 0.80
C VAL A 68 0.44 3.62 1.32
N GLN A 69 -0.29 2.76 0.63
CA GLN A 69 -0.24 1.32 0.87
C GLN A 69 0.87 0.68 0.03
N ASN A 70 1.72 -0.11 0.67
CA ASN A 70 2.67 -0.99 0.01
C ASN A 70 2.19 -2.44 0.15
N PRO A 71 2.47 -3.31 -0.84
CA PRO A 71 2.32 -4.74 -0.62
C PRO A 71 3.21 -5.11 0.58
N VAL A 72 2.58 -5.57 1.66
CA VAL A 72 3.32 -6.15 2.77
C VAL A 72 3.71 -7.55 2.33
N ALA A 73 4.99 -7.91 2.45
CA ALA A 73 5.42 -9.28 2.19
C ALA A 73 4.60 -10.22 3.09
N PRO A 74 3.90 -11.23 2.52
CA PRO A 74 3.08 -12.13 3.32
C PRO A 74 3.94 -12.87 4.34
N VAL A 75 3.47 -12.91 5.59
CA VAL A 75 4.10 -13.72 6.63
C VAL A 75 3.60 -15.15 6.47
N ILE A 76 4.50 -16.10 6.32
CA ILE A 76 4.16 -17.52 6.11
C ILE A 76 4.44 -18.33 7.36
N THR A 77 3.50 -19.21 7.73
CA THR A 77 3.73 -20.25 8.75
C THR A 77 3.85 -21.60 8.08
N ALA A 78 4.87 -22.37 8.46
CA ALA A 78 5.05 -23.74 8.04
C ALA A 78 4.71 -24.69 9.20
N VAL A 79 3.78 -25.61 8.99
CA VAL A 79 3.42 -26.63 9.98
C VAL A 79 3.37 -28.02 9.33
N PRO A 80 4.12 -29.01 9.83
CA PRO A 80 5.14 -28.91 10.88
C PRO A 80 6.46 -28.30 10.36
N THR A 81 7.25 -27.67 11.24
CA THR A 81 8.56 -27.06 10.89
C THR A 81 9.69 -28.07 10.77
N THR A 82 9.49 -29.28 11.29
CA THR A 82 10.45 -30.38 11.22
C THR A 82 9.70 -31.61 10.75
N ILE A 83 10.18 -32.18 9.64
CA ILE A 83 9.56 -33.34 9.00
C ILE A 83 10.61 -34.42 8.75
N CYS A 84 10.16 -35.67 8.78
CA CYS A 84 10.94 -36.78 8.23
C CYS A 84 10.84 -36.78 6.69
N SER A 85 11.85 -37.33 6.02
CA SER A 85 11.82 -37.52 4.56
C SER A 85 10.54 -38.25 4.13
N GLY A 86 9.84 -37.70 3.13
CA GLY A 86 8.58 -38.23 2.61
C GLY A 86 7.31 -37.64 3.25
N GLN A 87 7.42 -36.75 4.23
CA GLN A 87 6.29 -36.04 4.81
C GLN A 87 5.98 -34.75 4.06
N THR A 88 4.79 -34.21 4.27
CA THR A 88 4.33 -32.94 3.70
C THR A 88 4.29 -31.84 4.76
N VAL A 89 4.32 -30.58 4.31
CA VAL A 89 4.20 -29.39 5.16
C VAL A 89 3.09 -28.51 4.61
N ALA A 90 2.25 -27.97 5.50
CA ALA A 90 1.30 -26.93 5.15
C ALA A 90 1.96 -25.55 5.33
N LEU A 91 2.01 -24.78 4.25
CA LEU A 91 2.45 -23.39 4.21
C LEU A 91 1.21 -22.50 4.16
N THR A 92 1.01 -21.68 5.19
CA THR A 92 -0.17 -20.81 5.32
C THR A 92 0.23 -19.34 5.40
N VAL A 93 -0.47 -18.50 4.64
CA VAL A 93 -0.37 -17.04 4.73
C VAL A 93 -1.06 -16.59 6.02
N GLN A 94 -0.32 -15.92 6.91
CA GLN A 94 -0.89 -15.29 8.09
C GLN A 94 -1.57 -13.97 7.72
N ALA A 95 -2.75 -13.73 8.30
CA ALA A 95 -3.54 -12.52 8.11
C ALA A 95 -3.70 -12.12 6.63
N PRO A 96 -4.27 -13.00 5.77
CA PRO A 96 -4.41 -12.70 4.36
C PRO A 96 -5.27 -11.45 4.14
N VAL A 97 -4.83 -10.59 3.23
CA VAL A 97 -5.56 -9.37 2.85
C VAL A 97 -6.66 -9.74 1.87
N LEU A 98 -7.89 -9.30 2.14
CA LEU A 98 -9.02 -9.56 1.25
C LEU A 98 -8.80 -8.88 -0.11
N GLY A 99 -9.04 -9.64 -1.18
CA GLY A 99 -8.86 -9.16 -2.56
C GLY A 99 -7.44 -9.34 -3.12
N THR A 100 -6.50 -9.88 -2.33
CA THR A 100 -5.15 -10.22 -2.78
C THR A 100 -5.09 -11.68 -3.26
N VAL A 101 -4.46 -11.90 -4.41
CA VAL A 101 -4.18 -13.24 -4.93
C VAL A 101 -2.79 -13.67 -4.46
N TYR A 102 -2.71 -14.87 -3.89
CA TYR A 102 -1.47 -15.46 -3.39
C TYR A 102 -1.02 -16.59 -4.32
N ASN A 103 0.06 -16.37 -5.04
CA ASN A 103 0.65 -17.32 -5.98
C ASN A 103 1.92 -17.93 -5.39
N TRP A 104 2.04 -19.25 -5.43
CA TRP A 104 3.16 -19.99 -4.87
C TRP A 104 4.05 -20.52 -5.98
N TYR A 105 5.36 -20.35 -5.82
CA TYR A 105 6.39 -20.70 -6.79
C TYR A 105 7.46 -21.61 -6.19
N ASP A 106 8.06 -22.45 -7.03
CA ASP A 106 9.16 -23.35 -6.67
C ASP A 106 10.56 -22.69 -6.70
N ALA A 107 10.68 -21.45 -7.18
CA ALA A 107 11.93 -20.69 -7.21
C ALA A 107 11.70 -19.18 -7.09
N ASN A 108 12.71 -18.44 -6.60
CA ASN A 108 12.66 -16.99 -6.39
C ASN A 108 12.56 -16.18 -7.68
N VAL A 109 13.16 -16.68 -8.77
CA VAL A 109 13.22 -16.00 -10.07
C VAL A 109 12.93 -17.03 -11.14
N ALA A 110 11.97 -16.72 -12.02
CA ALA A 110 11.51 -17.62 -13.10
C ALA A 110 11.07 -19.01 -12.61
N GLY A 111 10.51 -19.10 -11.39
CA GLY A 111 9.90 -20.33 -10.87
C GLY A 111 8.57 -20.66 -11.56
N ASN A 112 8.16 -21.92 -11.48
CA ASN A 112 6.86 -22.37 -11.94
C ASN A 112 5.81 -22.12 -10.85
N LEU A 113 4.62 -21.70 -11.27
CA LEU A 113 3.46 -21.62 -10.38
C LEU A 113 3.06 -23.04 -9.96
N VAL A 114 3.16 -23.32 -8.66
CA VAL A 114 2.81 -24.63 -8.08
C VAL A 114 1.43 -24.62 -7.42
N PHE A 115 0.94 -23.46 -6.97
CA PHE A 115 -0.36 -23.32 -6.33
C PHE A 115 -0.85 -21.86 -6.29
N THR A 116 -2.16 -21.66 -6.21
CA THR A 116 -2.78 -20.34 -5.96
C THR A 116 -3.78 -20.45 -4.81
N GLY A 117 -3.61 -19.64 -3.77
CA GLY A 117 -4.47 -19.61 -2.59
C GLY A 117 -3.70 -19.27 -1.30
N THR A 118 -4.42 -19.15 -0.19
CA THR A 118 -3.85 -18.74 1.12
C THR A 118 -3.15 -19.87 1.88
N SER A 119 -3.36 -21.13 1.47
CA SER A 119 -2.79 -22.31 2.12
C SER A 119 -2.35 -23.33 1.07
N PHE A 120 -1.05 -23.60 1.01
CA PHE A 120 -0.43 -24.56 0.11
C PHE A 120 0.14 -25.75 0.90
N THR A 121 -0.25 -26.97 0.56
CA THR A 121 0.36 -28.19 1.10
C THR A 121 1.42 -28.69 0.13
N THR A 122 2.67 -28.78 0.58
CA THR A 122 3.77 -29.24 -0.27
C THR A 122 3.59 -30.71 -0.65
N PRO A 123 4.12 -31.16 -1.80
CA PRO A 123 4.39 -32.57 -2.05
C PRO A 123 5.30 -33.17 -0.96
N ALA A 124 5.41 -34.50 -0.96
CA ALA A 124 6.29 -35.23 -0.05
C ALA A 124 7.74 -34.75 -0.22
N LEU A 125 8.30 -34.13 0.81
CA LEU A 125 9.63 -33.52 0.76
C LEU A 125 10.67 -34.56 1.17
N THR A 126 11.65 -34.80 0.31
CA THR A 126 12.80 -35.68 0.58
C THR A 126 14.09 -34.92 0.83
N ALA A 127 14.08 -33.60 0.60
CA ALA A 127 15.18 -32.66 0.81
C ALA A 127 14.62 -31.29 1.22
N ASN A 128 15.51 -30.38 1.64
CA ASN A 128 15.15 -29.00 1.91
C ASN A 128 14.79 -28.28 0.60
N ILE A 129 13.56 -27.78 0.51
CA ILE A 129 13.05 -27.01 -0.63
C ILE A 129 12.55 -25.66 -0.11
N SER A 130 12.82 -24.60 -0.86
CA SER A 130 12.30 -23.26 -0.59
C SER A 130 11.16 -22.96 -1.56
N TYR A 131 9.99 -22.61 -1.02
CA TYR A 131 8.86 -22.09 -1.79
C TYR A 131 8.75 -20.59 -1.61
N TYR A 132 8.30 -19.91 -2.64
CA TYR A 132 8.17 -18.45 -2.69
C TYR A 132 6.71 -18.10 -2.90
N VAL A 133 6.22 -17.06 -2.23
CA VAL A 133 4.84 -16.59 -2.37
C VAL A 133 4.86 -15.15 -2.87
N GLU A 134 4.07 -14.89 -3.89
CA GLU A 134 3.80 -13.56 -4.43
C GLU A 134 2.36 -13.16 -4.10
N ALA A 135 2.20 -11.94 -3.62
CA ALA A 135 0.90 -11.32 -3.36
C ALA A 135 0.65 -10.26 -4.44
N SER A 136 -0.38 -10.46 -5.26
CA SER A 136 -0.79 -9.56 -6.35
C SER A 136 -2.20 -9.02 -6.17
#